data_AF-A0A5E7VIX7-F1
#
_entry.id   AF-A0A5E7VIX7-F1
#
_cell.length_a   1.000
_cell.length_b   1.000
_cell.length_c   1.000
_cell.angle_alpha   90.00
_cell.angle_beta   90.00
_cell.angle_gamma   90.00
#
_symmetry.space_group_name_H-M   'P 1'
#
loop_
_entity.id
_entity.type
_entity.pdbx_description
1 polymer ?
#
loop_
_entity_poly.entity_id
_entity_poly.type
_entity_poly.pdbx_seq_one_letter_code
_entity_poly.pdbx_strand_id
1 'polypeptide(L)'
;MGRKSWQFASRLPAEKLSRIHNPGIQPDLLVEHAYNPIHRRHQYDPAGELTRTLDKLRGEIKYQYEANGQLHSRDTGRLIDSEEFRYDAAANRLNFNTSQFDHVKDNRLKRWRDQEYAYDAWGNLIEKRSGMGKLQTFGYDCENRLVRAETVVNGKLESTGAYRYDSLGRRVAKVSEVKGKTEQKHFLWQGLRMLREERPGQSSLYLYEPGSYAPLARVDQAEGEEHKLYYFHTDQIGTPLEMTDAGGSIVWQATYKAWGAVERLDVNEVEQNLRFQGQYFDDETGLHYNTFRYYDPEVGRFVTQDPIWLLGGVNLYQYAPSAIGWIDPLGLATLFELGTYGELNGGTHIGDGMQAHELLRHEYLVQQNLAEKGTRLSGNPSIALDLDHHTRGPLKDTRGVGGAHWHETQIRGSQGLGRNEFAPSLKRELDITSGALRKSGVPSSRVKQLKRIAKKFHNSLGTCR
;
A
#
# COMPACT_ATOMS: atom_id res chain seq x y z
N MET A 1 15.65 2.66 1.41
CA MET A 1 15.35 4.06 1.83
C MET A 1 14.84 4.02 3.26
N GLY A 2 15.07 5.07 4.06
CA GLY A 2 14.58 5.13 5.45
C GLY A 2 13.09 5.44 5.51
N ARG A 3 12.42 5.01 6.59
CA ARG A 3 11.03 5.41 6.87
C ARG A 3 10.95 6.91 7.16
N LYS A 4 9.83 7.55 6.79
CA LYS A 4 9.57 8.96 7.06
C LYS A 4 9.56 9.19 8.58
N SER A 5 10.57 9.87 9.11
CA SER A 5 10.71 10.16 10.55
C SER A 5 10.04 11.47 10.95
N TRP A 6 9.93 12.42 10.04
CA TRP A 6 9.31 13.72 10.27
C TRP A 6 8.90 14.38 8.96
N GLN A 7 8.00 15.37 9.04
CA GLN A 7 7.65 16.29 7.97
C GLN A 7 7.36 17.66 8.58
N PHE A 8 7.69 18.73 7.87
CA PHE A 8 7.20 20.07 8.21
C PHE A 8 6.98 20.90 6.95
N ALA A 9 6.08 21.87 7.03
CA ALA A 9 5.93 22.94 6.06
C ALA A 9 6.41 24.25 6.71
N SER A 10 7.18 25.05 5.97
CA SER A 10 7.71 26.32 6.47
C SER A 10 7.53 27.42 5.44
N ARG A 11 7.27 28.64 5.94
CA ARG A 11 7.26 29.87 5.12
C ARG A 11 8.64 30.50 5.01
N LEU A 12 9.67 29.86 5.57
CA LEU A 12 11.05 30.32 5.40
C LEU A 12 11.47 30.15 3.93
N PRO A 13 12.19 31.12 3.35
CA PRO A 13 12.73 31.00 2.00
C PRO A 13 13.60 29.75 1.83
N ALA A 14 13.56 29.15 0.65
CA ALA A 14 14.28 27.91 0.34
C ALA A 14 15.80 28.04 0.55
N GLU A 15 16.35 29.23 0.31
CA GLU A 15 17.76 29.54 0.54
C GLU A 15 18.12 29.31 2.00
N LYS A 16 17.26 29.73 2.93
CA LYS A 16 17.48 29.54 4.38
C LYS A 16 17.40 28.08 4.78
N LEU A 17 16.56 27.28 4.14
CA LEU A 17 16.38 25.85 4.45
C LEU A 17 17.39 24.92 3.76
N SER A 18 18.02 25.40 2.69
CA SER A 18 18.96 24.63 1.88
C SER A 18 20.27 24.41 2.61
N ARG A 19 20.63 23.14 2.86
CA ARG A 19 21.96 22.77 3.36
C ARG A 19 23.10 23.11 2.39
N ILE A 20 22.77 23.30 1.10
CA ILE A 20 23.76 23.72 0.08
C ILE A 20 24.11 25.20 0.29
N HIS A 21 23.12 26.05 0.52
CA HIS A 21 23.33 27.48 0.73
C HIS A 21 23.69 27.82 2.18
N ASN A 22 23.26 26.99 3.14
CA ASN A 22 23.50 27.15 4.58
C ASN A 22 23.98 25.83 5.20
N PRO A 23 25.29 25.49 5.09
CA PRO A 23 25.82 24.21 5.56
C PRO A 23 25.66 23.97 7.06
N GLY A 24 25.55 25.04 7.86
CA GLY A 24 25.35 24.97 9.30
C GLY A 24 23.90 24.72 9.73
N ILE A 25 22.94 24.72 8.80
CA ILE A 25 21.54 24.51 9.18
C ILE A 25 21.25 23.02 9.40
N GLN A 26 20.57 22.73 10.51
CA GLN A 26 20.02 21.42 10.82
C GLN A 26 18.49 21.47 10.70
N PRO A 27 17.91 21.11 9.54
CA PRO A 27 16.47 21.09 9.31
C PRO A 27 15.68 20.29 10.35
N ASP A 28 16.30 19.27 10.93
CA ASP A 28 15.71 18.44 11.99
C ASP A 28 15.35 19.26 13.25
N LEU A 29 16.08 20.34 13.53
CA LEU A 29 15.80 21.29 14.61
C LEU A 29 14.65 22.25 14.26
N LEU A 30 14.33 22.41 12.98
CA LEU A 30 13.25 23.27 12.52
C LEU A 30 11.90 22.57 12.52
N VAL A 31 11.85 21.25 12.67
CA VAL A 31 10.60 20.47 12.57
C VAL A 31 9.52 21.07 13.47
N GLU A 32 9.79 21.24 14.77
CA GLU A 32 8.81 21.71 15.76
C GLU A 32 8.89 23.22 16.00
N HIS A 33 9.29 24.00 14.99
CA HIS A 33 9.38 25.45 15.13
C HIS A 33 7.99 26.08 15.19
N ALA A 34 7.79 27.04 16.11
CA ALA A 34 6.48 27.67 16.35
C ALA A 34 5.83 28.27 15.08
N TYR A 35 6.65 28.80 14.17
CA TYR A 35 6.23 29.41 12.90
C TYR A 35 5.83 28.41 11.79
N ASN A 36 6.14 27.13 11.93
CA ASN A 36 5.75 26.14 10.91
C ASN A 36 4.25 25.85 11.03
N PRO A 37 3.43 26.10 10.01
CA PRO A 37 1.99 25.81 10.07
C PRO A 37 1.71 24.31 10.21
N ILE A 38 2.59 23.46 9.69
CA ILE A 38 2.46 22.00 9.71
C ILE A 38 3.79 21.42 10.18
N HIS A 39 3.75 20.54 11.18
CA HIS A 39 4.87 19.66 11.50
C HIS A 39 4.41 18.38 12.18
N ARG A 40 5.13 17.30 11.90
CA ARG A 40 4.91 15.99 12.49
C ARG A 40 6.18 15.18 12.65
N ARG A 41 6.19 14.29 13.63
CA ARG A 41 7.23 13.29 13.89
C ARG A 41 6.61 11.92 14.08
N HIS A 42 7.32 10.91 13.59
CA HIS A 42 6.93 9.52 13.65
C HIS A 42 7.99 8.75 14.44
N GLN A 43 7.54 7.93 15.39
CA GLN A 43 8.38 7.02 16.14
C GLN A 43 7.97 5.60 15.80
N TYR A 44 8.98 4.75 15.62
CA TYR A 44 8.79 3.35 15.26
C TYR A 44 9.43 2.48 16.34
N ASP A 45 8.87 1.30 16.58
CA ASP A 45 9.54 0.28 17.38
C ASP A 45 10.69 -0.37 16.57
N PRO A 46 11.47 -1.27 17.20
CA PRO A 46 12.51 -2.01 16.49
C PRO A 46 11.96 -2.91 15.37
N ALA A 47 10.72 -3.43 15.47
CA ALA A 47 10.06 -4.19 14.40
C ALA A 47 9.71 -3.30 13.19
N GLY A 48 9.68 -2.00 13.41
CA GLY A 48 9.39 -1.01 12.41
C GLY A 48 7.94 -0.54 12.35
N GLU A 49 7.12 -0.96 13.29
CA GLU A 49 5.74 -0.54 13.41
C GLU A 49 5.69 0.88 14.00
N LEU A 50 4.77 1.69 13.49
CA LEU A 50 4.61 3.08 13.93
C LEU A 50 4.01 3.09 15.33
N THR A 51 4.78 3.39 16.37
CA THR A 51 4.28 3.40 17.76
C THR A 51 3.71 4.75 18.18
N ARG A 52 4.14 5.84 17.53
CA ARG A 52 3.72 7.18 17.92
C ARG A 52 3.80 8.16 16.75
N THR A 53 2.79 9.01 16.64
CA THR A 53 2.81 10.22 15.82
C THR A 53 2.61 11.44 16.71
N LEU A 54 3.50 12.42 16.60
CA LEU A 54 3.34 13.76 17.17
C LEU A 54 3.03 14.71 16.02
N ASP A 55 1.85 15.31 16.00
CA ASP A 55 1.41 16.21 14.94
C ASP A 55 0.91 17.54 15.53
N LYS A 56 1.30 18.67 14.92
CA LYS A 56 0.92 20.00 15.41
C LYS A 56 -0.60 20.21 15.47
N LEU A 57 -1.32 19.71 14.47
CA LEU A 57 -2.75 19.95 14.30
C LEU A 57 -3.60 18.89 15.01
N ARG A 58 -3.09 17.67 15.14
CA ARG A 58 -3.83 16.51 15.69
C ARG A 58 -3.35 16.06 17.07
N GLY A 59 -2.26 16.60 17.57
CA GLY A 59 -1.68 16.21 18.86
C GLY A 59 -0.92 14.87 18.77
N GLU A 60 -0.91 14.16 19.88
CA GLU A 60 -0.22 12.87 20.00
C GLU A 60 -1.17 11.71 19.70
N ILE A 61 -0.72 10.78 18.86
CA ILE A 61 -1.40 9.51 18.60
C ILE A 61 -0.42 8.37 18.92
N LYS A 62 -0.85 7.40 19.70
CA LYS A 62 -0.10 6.19 20.03
C LYS A 62 -0.74 4.99 19.36
N TYR A 63 0.08 4.03 18.95
CA TYR A 63 -0.40 2.80 18.34
C TYR A 63 0.20 1.60 19.04
N GLN A 64 -0.61 0.55 19.15
CA GLN A 64 -0.19 -0.74 19.69
C GLN A 64 -0.53 -1.83 18.70
N TYR A 65 0.26 -2.89 18.71
CA TYR A 65 0.17 -3.98 17.76
C TYR A 65 0.15 -5.31 18.50
N GLU A 66 -0.54 -6.28 17.90
CA GLU A 66 -0.42 -7.68 18.30
C GLU A 66 0.92 -8.26 17.84
N ALA A 67 1.32 -9.39 18.41
CA ALA A 67 2.60 -10.04 18.09
C ALA A 67 2.76 -10.45 16.62
N ASN A 68 1.65 -10.53 15.87
CA ASN A 68 1.62 -10.84 14.44
C ASN A 68 1.63 -9.59 13.55
N GLY A 69 1.78 -8.38 14.12
CA GLY A 69 1.83 -7.11 13.40
C GLY A 69 0.47 -6.47 13.10
N GLN A 70 -0.64 -7.08 13.55
CA GLN A 70 -1.95 -6.46 13.39
C GLN A 70 -2.11 -5.28 14.35
N LEU A 71 -2.71 -4.19 13.86
CA LEU A 71 -2.96 -3.00 14.66
C LEU A 71 -3.98 -3.33 15.76
N HIS A 72 -3.57 -3.28 17.02
CA HIS A 72 -4.43 -3.55 18.17
C HIS A 72 -5.21 -2.29 18.61
N SER A 73 -4.54 -1.14 18.66
CA SER A 73 -5.17 0.12 19.05
C SER A 73 -4.51 1.34 18.40
N ARG A 74 -5.32 2.39 18.23
CA ARG A 74 -4.96 3.76 17.87
C ARG A 74 -5.52 4.67 18.95
N ASP A 75 -4.66 5.18 19.82
CA ASP A 75 -5.04 6.03 20.94
C ASP A 75 -4.66 7.49 20.68
N THR A 76 -5.67 8.36 20.65
CA THR A 76 -5.53 9.81 20.44
C THR A 76 -5.47 10.60 21.77
N GLY A 77 -5.50 9.90 22.91
CA GLY A 77 -5.65 10.50 24.24
C GLY A 77 -7.09 10.97 24.54
N ARG A 78 -8.04 10.72 23.63
CA ARG A 78 -9.46 11.06 23.77
C ARG A 78 -10.31 9.82 23.62
N LEU A 79 -11.29 9.63 24.52
CA LEU A 79 -12.13 8.44 24.52
C LEU A 79 -12.93 8.23 23.22
N ILE A 80 -13.35 9.31 22.56
CA ILE A 80 -14.27 9.25 21.40
C ILE A 80 -13.53 8.99 20.08
N ASP A 81 -12.28 9.46 19.96
CA ASP A 81 -11.50 9.42 18.71
C ASP A 81 -10.50 8.24 18.69
N SER A 82 -10.35 7.53 19.82
CA SER A 82 -9.52 6.33 19.95
C SER A 82 -10.24 5.09 19.43
N GLU A 83 -9.46 4.19 18.82
CA GLU A 83 -9.96 2.96 18.20
C GLU A 83 -9.20 1.76 18.73
N GLU A 84 -9.93 0.68 19.01
CA GLU A 84 -9.37 -0.63 19.24
C GLU A 84 -9.77 -1.55 18.08
N PHE A 85 -9.06 -2.65 17.87
CA PHE A 85 -9.37 -3.62 16.83
C PHE A 85 -9.27 -5.06 17.35
N ARG A 86 -10.09 -5.93 16.77
CA ARG A 86 -10.05 -7.39 16.96
C ARG A 86 -10.12 -8.07 15.62
N TYR A 87 -9.45 -9.22 15.51
CA TYR A 87 -9.35 -9.97 14.28
C TYR A 87 -9.64 -11.45 14.51
N ASP A 88 -10.16 -12.14 13.49
CA ASP A 88 -10.10 -13.60 13.45
C ASP A 88 -8.73 -14.08 12.95
N ALA A 89 -8.52 -15.40 12.96
CA ALA A 89 -7.26 -16.01 12.52
C ALA A 89 -6.91 -15.77 11.03
N ALA A 90 -7.88 -15.36 10.22
CA ALA A 90 -7.68 -14.99 8.82
C ALA A 90 -7.57 -13.46 8.65
N ALA A 91 -7.34 -12.70 9.73
CA ALA A 91 -7.22 -11.25 9.72
C ALA A 91 -8.49 -10.49 9.28
N ASN A 92 -9.67 -11.11 9.35
CA ASN A 92 -10.92 -10.36 9.22
C ASN A 92 -11.17 -9.57 10.50
N ARG A 93 -11.49 -8.28 10.37
CA ARG A 93 -11.88 -7.49 11.54
C ARG A 93 -13.19 -8.01 12.11
N LEU A 94 -13.27 -8.08 13.44
CA LEU A 94 -14.45 -8.48 14.20
C LEU A 94 -15.04 -7.30 15.00
N ASN A 95 -16.34 -7.36 15.29
CA ASN A 95 -16.96 -6.37 16.19
C ASN A 95 -16.48 -6.60 17.63
N PHE A 96 -16.54 -5.58 18.48
CA PHE A 96 -16.14 -5.74 19.88
C PHE A 96 -16.97 -6.77 20.67
N ASN A 97 -18.25 -6.89 20.30
CA ASN A 97 -19.20 -7.72 21.03
C ASN A 97 -19.25 -9.17 20.49
N THR A 98 -18.46 -9.52 19.48
CA THR A 98 -18.38 -10.89 18.97
C THR A 98 -17.49 -11.76 19.86
N SER A 99 -17.77 -13.05 19.91
CA SER A 99 -16.96 -14.04 20.62
C SER A 99 -15.54 -14.05 20.05
N GLN A 100 -14.54 -14.33 20.89
CA GLN A 100 -13.15 -14.52 20.45
C GLN A 100 -12.98 -15.71 19.47
N PHE A 101 -13.98 -16.59 19.39
CA PHE A 101 -14.01 -17.74 18.48
C PHE A 101 -14.84 -17.49 17.22
N ASP A 102 -15.45 -16.30 17.09
CA ASP A 102 -16.16 -15.93 15.88
C ASP A 102 -15.16 -15.77 14.73
N HIS A 103 -15.59 -16.16 13.54
CA HIS A 103 -14.79 -16.07 12.34
C HIS A 103 -15.68 -15.69 11.16
N VAL A 104 -15.10 -14.99 10.20
CA VAL A 104 -15.80 -14.64 8.98
C VAL A 104 -15.65 -15.77 7.98
N LYS A 105 -16.70 -16.57 7.85
CA LYS A 105 -16.75 -17.68 6.88
C LYS A 105 -16.42 -17.18 5.46
N ASP A 106 -15.53 -17.88 4.78
CA ASP A 106 -15.06 -17.59 3.41
C ASP A 106 -14.46 -16.17 3.25
N ASN A 107 -14.06 -15.53 4.36
CA ASN A 107 -13.69 -14.12 4.45
C ASN A 107 -14.79 -13.13 3.98
N ARG A 108 -16.04 -13.59 3.80
CA ARG A 108 -17.18 -12.77 3.36
C ARG A 108 -17.93 -12.23 4.57
N LEU A 109 -17.65 -10.97 4.91
CA LEU A 109 -18.24 -10.31 6.08
C LEU A 109 -19.71 -10.05 5.81
N LYS A 110 -20.60 -10.64 6.60
CA LYS A 110 -22.06 -10.45 6.46
C LYS A 110 -22.60 -9.29 7.28
N ARG A 111 -22.00 -9.01 8.44
CA ARG A 111 -22.44 -7.95 9.36
C ARG A 111 -21.24 -7.30 10.02
N TRP A 112 -21.26 -5.98 10.12
CA TRP A 112 -20.28 -5.18 10.84
C TRP A 112 -21.00 -4.01 11.48
N ARG A 113 -20.96 -3.91 12.81
CA ARG A 113 -21.76 -2.94 13.57
C ARG A 113 -23.23 -2.95 13.10
N ASP A 114 -23.74 -1.83 12.62
CA ASP A 114 -25.08 -1.59 12.09
C ASP A 114 -25.19 -1.83 10.57
N GLN A 115 -24.16 -2.43 9.96
CA GLN A 115 -24.07 -2.62 8.52
C GLN A 115 -24.20 -4.10 8.14
N GLU A 116 -24.88 -4.35 7.03
CA GLU A 116 -25.10 -5.69 6.49
C GLU A 116 -24.65 -5.76 5.04
N TYR A 117 -24.11 -6.91 4.64
CA TYR A 117 -23.38 -7.10 3.39
C TYR A 117 -23.86 -8.39 2.71
N ALA A 118 -24.14 -8.30 1.41
CA ALA A 118 -24.50 -9.44 0.58
C ALA A 118 -23.57 -9.54 -0.63
N TYR A 119 -23.17 -10.76 -0.98
CA TYR A 119 -22.23 -11.03 -2.06
C TYR A 119 -22.86 -11.93 -3.12
N ASP A 120 -22.41 -11.81 -4.36
CA ASP A 120 -22.73 -12.75 -5.42
C ASP A 120 -21.96 -14.09 -5.27
N ALA A 121 -22.17 -15.01 -6.21
CA ALA A 121 -21.50 -16.31 -6.23
C ALA A 121 -19.97 -16.19 -6.36
N TRP A 122 -19.48 -15.18 -7.09
CA TRP A 122 -18.05 -14.90 -7.31
C TRP A 122 -17.41 -14.13 -6.14
N GLY A 123 -18.20 -13.71 -5.16
CA GLY A 123 -17.72 -13.03 -3.96
C GLY A 123 -17.60 -11.53 -4.12
N ASN A 124 -18.24 -10.91 -5.12
CA ASN A 124 -18.34 -9.46 -5.21
C ASN A 124 -19.45 -8.95 -4.30
N LEU A 125 -19.21 -7.87 -3.55
CA LEU A 125 -20.23 -7.21 -2.74
C LEU A 125 -21.30 -6.61 -3.65
N ILE A 126 -22.54 -7.09 -3.58
CA ILE A 126 -23.66 -6.62 -4.40
C ILE A 126 -24.64 -5.73 -3.64
N GLU A 127 -24.72 -5.87 -2.31
CA GLU A 127 -25.52 -4.99 -1.47
C GLU A 127 -24.79 -4.64 -0.17
N LYS A 128 -24.83 -3.36 0.22
CA LYS A 128 -24.45 -2.87 1.54
C LYS A 128 -25.61 -2.08 2.15
N ARG A 129 -26.11 -2.52 3.29
CA ARG A 129 -27.15 -1.84 4.08
C ARG A 129 -26.48 -1.18 5.28
N SER A 130 -26.84 0.05 5.60
CA SER A 130 -26.26 0.78 6.74
C SER A 130 -27.30 1.66 7.41
N GLY A 131 -27.31 1.69 8.75
CA GLY A 131 -28.27 2.44 9.55
C GLY A 131 -29.74 2.13 9.21
N MET A 132 -30.63 3.10 9.47
CA MET A 132 -32.09 2.95 9.36
C MET A 132 -32.67 3.21 7.96
N GLY A 133 -31.88 3.15 6.88
CA GLY A 133 -32.46 3.38 5.55
C GLY A 133 -31.53 3.57 4.38
N LYS A 134 -30.20 3.43 4.54
CA LYS A 134 -29.25 3.49 3.43
C LYS A 134 -29.04 2.09 2.84
N LEU A 135 -29.34 1.93 1.56
CA LEU A 135 -29.06 0.75 0.76
C LEU A 135 -28.17 1.14 -0.41
N GLN A 136 -27.04 0.47 -0.54
CA GLN A 136 -26.16 0.59 -1.68
C GLN A 136 -26.16 -0.71 -2.47
N THR A 137 -26.28 -0.61 -3.79
CA THR A 137 -26.22 -1.75 -4.71
C THR A 137 -25.07 -1.57 -5.70
N PHE A 138 -24.44 -2.68 -6.07
CA PHE A 138 -23.22 -2.70 -6.87
C PHE A 138 -23.34 -3.71 -8.01
N GLY A 139 -23.04 -3.28 -9.23
CA GLY A 139 -23.07 -4.11 -10.44
C GLY A 139 -21.70 -4.23 -11.07
N TYR A 140 -21.34 -5.45 -11.47
CA TYR A 140 -20.01 -5.80 -11.99
C TYR A 140 -20.10 -6.33 -13.42
N ASP A 141 -19.02 -6.15 -14.19
CA ASP A 141 -18.86 -6.79 -15.49
C ASP A 141 -18.31 -8.23 -15.36
N CYS A 142 -18.11 -8.91 -16.50
CA CYS A 142 -17.59 -10.27 -16.53
C CYS A 142 -16.12 -10.40 -16.10
N GLU A 143 -15.40 -9.29 -15.94
CA GLU A 143 -14.04 -9.22 -15.40
C GLU A 143 -14.04 -8.88 -13.90
N ASN A 144 -15.21 -8.92 -13.23
CA ASN A 144 -15.42 -8.56 -11.83
C ASN A 144 -15.05 -7.09 -11.50
N ARG A 145 -15.12 -6.18 -12.47
CA ARG A 145 -14.92 -4.74 -12.24
C ARG A 145 -16.25 -4.06 -11.96
N LEU A 146 -16.28 -3.16 -10.97
CA LEU A 146 -17.48 -2.41 -10.62
C LEU A 146 -17.83 -1.45 -11.78
N VAL A 147 -18.97 -1.64 -12.43
CA VAL A 147 -19.42 -0.81 -13.57
C VAL A 147 -20.62 0.07 -13.22
N ARG A 148 -21.37 -0.26 -12.17
CA ARG A 148 -22.52 0.51 -11.70
C ARG A 148 -22.62 0.47 -10.18
N ALA A 149 -22.98 1.60 -9.57
CA ALA A 149 -23.34 1.67 -8.17
C ALA A 149 -24.54 2.60 -7.97
N GLU A 150 -25.39 2.29 -7.00
CA GLU A 150 -26.54 3.13 -6.63
C GLU A 150 -26.66 3.21 -5.12
N THR A 151 -27.00 4.39 -4.61
CA THR A 151 -27.32 4.59 -3.19
C THR A 151 -28.75 5.10 -3.08
N VAL A 152 -29.57 4.34 -2.36
CA VAL A 152 -30.93 4.69 -1.98
C VAL A 152 -30.96 5.00 -0.50
N VAL A 153 -31.51 6.17 -0.14
CA VAL A 153 -31.71 6.57 1.26
C VAL A 153 -33.19 6.84 1.50
N ASN A 154 -33.76 6.16 2.50
CA ASN A 154 -35.17 6.26 2.87
C ASN A 154 -36.12 6.04 1.66
N GLY A 155 -35.77 5.08 0.79
CA GLY A 155 -36.55 4.73 -0.40
C GLY A 155 -36.38 5.67 -1.60
N LYS A 156 -35.55 6.71 -1.50
CA LYS A 156 -35.26 7.64 -2.60
C LYS A 156 -33.85 7.42 -3.13
N LEU A 157 -33.70 7.37 -4.46
CA LEU A 157 -32.39 7.36 -5.11
C LEU A 157 -31.65 8.66 -4.79
N GLU A 158 -30.54 8.56 -4.08
CA GLU A 158 -29.71 9.70 -3.66
C GLU A 158 -28.49 9.87 -4.57
N SER A 159 -27.87 8.77 -4.98
CA SER A 159 -26.75 8.81 -5.91
C SER A 159 -26.65 7.61 -6.84
N THR A 160 -26.00 7.82 -7.98
CA THR A 160 -25.61 6.78 -8.93
C THR A 160 -24.16 6.99 -9.39
N GLY A 161 -23.50 5.91 -9.78
CA GLY A 161 -22.18 5.91 -10.40
C GLY A 161 -22.12 4.90 -11.54
N ALA A 162 -21.50 5.28 -12.64
CA ALA A 162 -21.22 4.42 -13.79
C ALA A 162 -19.75 4.58 -14.20
N TYR A 163 -19.04 3.46 -14.34
CA TYR A 163 -17.58 3.44 -14.51
C TYR A 163 -17.18 2.76 -15.81
N ARG A 164 -16.10 3.25 -16.43
CA ARG A 164 -15.50 2.64 -17.64
C ARG A 164 -14.02 2.39 -17.43
N TYR A 165 -13.56 1.28 -18.00
CA TYR A 165 -12.19 0.79 -17.87
C TYR A 165 -11.55 0.61 -19.23
N ASP A 166 -10.23 0.73 -19.29
CA ASP A 166 -9.46 0.27 -20.44
C ASP A 166 -9.10 -1.22 -20.34
N SER A 167 -8.44 -1.74 -21.38
CA SER A 167 -8.01 -3.15 -21.44
C SER A 167 -6.93 -3.52 -20.41
N LEU A 168 -6.32 -2.54 -19.73
CA LEU A 168 -5.38 -2.77 -18.64
C LEU A 168 -6.07 -2.77 -17.27
N GLY A 169 -7.40 -2.62 -17.23
CA GLY A 169 -8.20 -2.59 -16.00
C GLY A 169 -8.19 -1.24 -15.28
N ARG A 170 -7.64 -0.19 -15.89
CA ARG A 170 -7.61 1.15 -15.28
C ARG A 170 -8.91 1.88 -15.58
N ARG A 171 -9.47 2.57 -14.58
CA ARG A 171 -10.67 3.38 -14.76
C ARG A 171 -10.34 4.62 -15.58
N VAL A 172 -10.95 4.74 -16.75
CA VAL A 172 -10.72 5.86 -17.70
C VAL A 172 -11.84 6.90 -17.68
N ALA A 173 -13.01 6.56 -17.15
CA ALA A 173 -14.09 7.52 -16.98
C ALA A 173 -15.04 7.13 -15.84
N LYS A 174 -15.70 8.13 -15.26
CA LYS A 174 -16.89 7.96 -14.44
C LYS A 174 -17.96 8.99 -14.78
N VAL A 175 -19.22 8.57 -14.67
CA VAL A 175 -20.38 9.46 -14.61
C VAL A 175 -21.08 9.19 -13.30
N SER A 176 -21.21 10.21 -12.47
CA SER A 176 -21.93 10.12 -11.20
C SER A 176 -23.06 11.13 -11.16
N GLU A 177 -24.12 10.80 -10.42
CA GLU A 177 -25.16 11.74 -10.03
C GLU A 177 -25.29 11.70 -8.52
N VAL A 178 -25.15 12.84 -7.85
CA VAL A 178 -25.29 12.94 -6.39
C VAL A 178 -26.24 14.07 -6.07
N LYS A 179 -27.36 13.77 -5.40
CA LYS A 179 -28.40 14.76 -5.04
C LYS A 179 -28.87 15.58 -6.24
N GLY A 180 -29.02 14.94 -7.41
CA GLY A 180 -29.46 15.55 -8.66
C GLY A 180 -28.39 16.33 -9.43
N LYS A 181 -27.14 16.34 -8.97
CA LYS A 181 -26.02 16.94 -9.70
C LYS A 181 -25.24 15.87 -10.44
N THR A 182 -25.24 15.95 -11.77
CA THR A 182 -24.46 15.05 -12.62
C THR A 182 -23.04 15.57 -12.79
N GLU A 183 -22.08 14.67 -12.69
CA GLU A 183 -20.67 14.92 -12.86
C GLU A 183 -20.08 13.89 -13.81
N GLN A 184 -19.22 14.34 -14.73
CA GLN A 184 -18.50 13.48 -15.65
C GLN A 184 -17.01 13.74 -15.48
N LYS A 185 -16.24 12.67 -15.25
CA LYS A 185 -14.78 12.74 -15.19
C LYS A 185 -14.14 11.76 -16.14
N HIS A 186 -13.05 12.20 -16.77
CA HIS A 186 -12.10 11.34 -17.46
C HIS A 186 -10.80 11.25 -16.66
N PHE A 187 -10.14 10.10 -16.73
CA PHE A 187 -8.88 9.86 -16.03
C PHE A 187 -7.79 9.47 -17.02
N LEU A 188 -6.64 10.14 -16.91
CA LEU A 188 -5.43 9.85 -17.66
C LEU A 188 -4.41 9.21 -16.73
N TRP A 189 -3.61 8.29 -17.27
CA TRP A 189 -2.74 7.43 -16.49
C TRP A 189 -1.30 7.45 -17.01
N GLN A 190 -0.34 7.48 -16.09
CA GLN A 190 1.07 7.22 -16.35
C GLN A 190 1.40 5.82 -15.81
N GLY A 191 1.45 4.81 -16.68
CA GLY A 191 1.52 3.42 -16.24
C GLY A 191 0.26 3.05 -15.44
N LEU A 192 0.43 2.62 -14.19
CA LEU A 192 -0.64 2.29 -13.24
C LEU A 192 -0.91 3.41 -12.21
N ARG A 193 -0.37 4.61 -12.41
CA ARG A 193 -0.58 5.77 -11.53
C ARG A 193 -1.45 6.81 -12.22
N MET A 194 -2.52 7.26 -11.56
CA MET A 194 -3.39 8.31 -12.10
C MET A 194 -2.55 9.56 -12.31
N LEU A 195 -2.55 10.11 -13.52
CA LEU A 195 -1.80 11.31 -13.87
C LEU A 195 -2.70 12.54 -13.76
N ARG A 196 -3.93 12.46 -14.28
CA ARG A 196 -4.82 13.61 -14.39
C ARG A 196 -6.29 13.18 -14.29
N GLU A 197 -7.11 14.01 -13.70
CA GLU A 197 -8.56 13.96 -13.86
C GLU A 197 -9.06 15.19 -14.64
N GLU A 198 -10.08 14.99 -15.47
CA GLU A 198 -10.61 16.01 -16.37
C GLU A 198 -12.14 16.06 -16.27
N ARG A 199 -12.66 17.27 -16.15
CA ARG A 199 -14.08 17.63 -16.22
C ARG A 199 -14.26 18.59 -17.41
N PRO A 200 -15.47 18.83 -17.92
CA PRO A 200 -15.67 19.85 -18.94
C PRO A 200 -15.09 21.22 -18.52
N GLY A 201 -14.13 21.75 -19.30
CA GLY A 201 -13.48 23.04 -19.04
C GLY A 201 -12.49 23.09 -17.86
N GLN A 202 -12.24 21.96 -17.18
CA GLN A 202 -11.39 21.90 -15.98
C GLN A 202 -10.55 20.63 -15.93
N SER A 203 -9.35 20.72 -15.38
CA SER A 203 -8.50 19.56 -15.17
C SER A 203 -7.58 19.70 -13.97
N SER A 204 -7.14 18.55 -13.46
CA SER A 204 -6.28 18.49 -12.29
C SER A 204 -5.18 17.46 -12.52
N LEU A 205 -3.95 17.96 -12.66
CA LEU A 205 -2.74 17.16 -12.88
C LEU A 205 -2.08 16.85 -11.54
N TYR A 206 -1.83 15.57 -11.27
CA TYR A 206 -1.19 15.10 -10.05
C TYR A 206 0.29 14.83 -10.25
N LEU A 207 1.11 15.37 -9.35
CA LEU A 207 2.55 15.13 -9.25
C LEU A 207 2.80 14.30 -7.99
N TYR A 208 3.67 13.30 -8.11
CA TYR A 208 3.94 12.33 -7.06
C TYR A 208 5.41 12.29 -6.70
N GLU A 209 5.71 11.82 -5.50
CA GLU A 209 7.09 11.53 -5.11
C GLU A 209 7.72 10.49 -6.06
N PRO A 210 9.04 10.57 -6.33
CA PRO A 210 9.71 9.62 -7.22
C PRO A 210 9.53 8.17 -6.78
N GLY A 211 9.05 7.33 -7.70
CA GLY A 211 8.85 5.89 -7.45
C GLY A 211 7.74 5.57 -6.43
N SER A 212 6.79 6.48 -6.22
CA SER A 212 5.77 6.38 -5.17
C SER A 212 4.39 6.79 -5.70
N TYR A 213 3.33 6.44 -4.96
CA TYR A 213 1.96 6.91 -5.14
C TYR A 213 1.59 8.02 -4.15
N ALA A 214 2.52 8.43 -3.28
CA ALA A 214 2.36 9.57 -2.39
C ALA A 214 2.31 10.86 -3.23
N PRO A 215 1.22 11.64 -3.15
CA PRO A 215 1.10 12.86 -3.92
C PRO A 215 1.99 13.95 -3.32
N LEU A 216 2.60 14.73 -4.20
CA LEU A 216 3.52 15.82 -3.88
C LEU A 216 2.88 17.17 -4.15
N ALA A 217 2.30 17.33 -5.34
CA ALA A 217 1.64 18.56 -5.76
C ALA A 217 0.48 18.29 -6.73
N ARG A 218 -0.40 19.26 -6.90
CA ARG A 218 -1.49 19.26 -7.87
C ARG A 218 -1.55 20.59 -8.62
N VAL A 219 -1.72 20.52 -9.92
CA VAL A 219 -1.91 21.69 -10.79
C VAL A 219 -3.31 21.65 -11.36
N ASP A 220 -4.13 22.63 -10.97
CA ASP A 220 -5.46 22.81 -11.51
C ASP A 220 -5.46 23.83 -12.63
N GLN A 221 -6.16 23.50 -13.70
CA GLN A 221 -6.38 24.35 -14.85
C GLN A 221 -7.88 24.45 -15.09
N ALA A 222 -8.39 25.68 -15.17
CA ALA A 222 -9.73 25.99 -15.64
C ALA A 222 -9.63 26.88 -16.88
N GLU A 223 -10.53 26.71 -17.84
CA GLU A 223 -10.53 27.50 -19.07
C GLU A 223 -10.70 29.00 -18.76
N GLY A 224 -9.78 29.82 -19.26
CA GLY A 224 -9.76 31.27 -19.02
C GLY A 224 -9.21 31.70 -17.66
N GLU A 225 -8.76 30.79 -16.81
CA GLU A 225 -8.09 31.08 -15.53
C GLU A 225 -6.60 30.74 -15.56
N GLU A 226 -5.81 31.39 -14.70
CA GLU A 226 -4.43 31.00 -14.44
C GLU A 226 -4.37 29.64 -13.71
N HIS A 227 -3.27 28.93 -13.91
CA HIS A 227 -3.04 27.65 -13.23
C HIS A 227 -2.92 27.84 -11.72
N LYS A 228 -3.63 27.02 -10.95
CA LYS A 228 -3.56 27.00 -9.48
C LYS A 228 -2.69 25.83 -9.03
N LEU A 229 -1.68 26.12 -8.22
CA LEU A 229 -0.74 25.13 -7.69
C LEU A 229 -1.04 24.84 -6.22
N TYR A 230 -1.12 23.55 -5.89
CA TYR A 230 -1.33 23.05 -4.55
C TYR A 230 -0.24 22.06 -4.14
N TYR A 231 0.08 22.01 -2.86
CA TYR A 231 1.08 21.11 -2.27
C TYR A 231 0.45 20.18 -1.25
N PHE A 232 0.77 18.89 -1.33
CA PHE A 232 0.27 17.90 -0.40
C PHE A 232 1.19 17.72 0.80
N HIS A 233 0.59 17.58 1.98
CA HIS A 233 1.28 17.24 3.22
C HIS A 233 0.73 15.90 3.71
N THR A 234 1.59 14.88 3.69
CA THR A 234 1.18 13.49 3.87
C THR A 234 1.63 12.90 5.21
N ASP A 235 0.99 11.82 5.66
CA ASP A 235 1.48 11.00 6.76
C ASP A 235 2.74 10.19 6.36
N GLN A 236 3.14 9.24 7.21
CA GLN A 236 4.30 8.38 6.98
C GLN A 236 4.16 7.39 5.82
N ILE A 237 2.93 7.05 5.44
CA ILE A 237 2.62 6.14 4.34
C ILE A 237 2.07 6.87 3.12
N GLY A 238 2.20 8.20 3.05
CA GLY A 238 1.82 8.98 1.87
C GLY A 238 0.34 9.37 1.79
N THR A 239 -0.45 9.17 2.84
CA THR A 239 -1.85 9.61 2.90
C THR A 239 -1.92 11.13 3.02
N PRO A 240 -2.64 11.85 2.13
CA PRO A 240 -2.85 13.29 2.26
C PRO A 240 -3.55 13.64 3.57
N LEU A 241 -2.94 14.49 4.38
CA LEU A 241 -3.51 15.02 5.63
C LEU A 241 -3.91 16.49 5.48
N GLU A 242 -3.12 17.25 4.72
CA GLU A 242 -3.39 18.64 4.34
C GLU A 242 -3.03 18.89 2.88
N MET A 243 -3.65 19.93 2.31
CA MET A 243 -3.25 20.53 1.04
C MET A 243 -3.16 22.04 1.22
N THR A 244 -2.06 22.65 0.75
CA THR A 244 -1.87 24.11 0.81
C THR A 244 -1.82 24.72 -0.57
N ASP A 245 -2.26 25.99 -0.68
CA ASP A 245 -2.04 26.80 -1.87
C ASP A 245 -0.57 27.26 -2.02
N ALA A 246 -0.28 28.02 -3.08
CA ALA A 246 1.04 28.61 -3.32
C ALA A 246 1.48 29.62 -2.25
N GLY A 247 0.55 30.21 -1.49
CA GLY A 247 0.83 31.10 -0.37
C GLY A 247 1.11 30.37 0.96
N GLY A 248 0.93 29.04 1.00
CA GLY A 248 1.07 28.25 2.21
C GLY A 248 -0.11 28.37 3.17
N SER A 249 -1.30 28.69 2.65
CA SER A 249 -2.58 28.59 3.38
C SER A 249 -3.15 27.19 3.19
N ILE A 250 -3.68 26.58 4.25
CA ILE A 250 -4.33 25.27 4.20
C ILE A 250 -5.70 25.45 3.52
N VAL A 251 -5.91 24.80 2.38
CA VAL A 251 -7.16 24.84 1.59
C VAL A 251 -7.95 23.53 1.68
N TRP A 252 -7.34 22.48 2.23
CA TRP A 252 -8.00 21.22 2.53
C TRP A 252 -7.28 20.52 3.68
N GLN A 253 -8.03 19.93 4.61
CA GLN A 253 -7.49 19.23 5.79
C GLN A 253 -8.46 18.15 6.25
N ALA A 254 -7.95 16.92 6.39
CA ALA A 254 -8.73 15.78 6.87
C ALA A 254 -8.08 15.09 8.08
N THR A 255 -8.92 14.57 8.97
CA THR A 255 -8.54 13.63 10.02
C THR A 255 -9.13 12.26 9.67
N TYR A 256 -8.28 11.22 9.72
CA TYR A 256 -8.64 9.86 9.35
C TYR A 256 -8.67 8.92 10.55
N LYS A 257 -9.57 7.95 10.47
CA LYS A 257 -9.50 6.71 11.24
C LYS A 257 -8.37 5.82 10.74
N ALA A 258 -7.97 4.83 11.55
CA ALA A 258 -6.85 3.95 11.25
C ALA A 258 -6.92 3.28 9.87
N TRP A 259 -8.12 2.98 9.39
CA TRP A 259 -8.36 2.30 8.12
C TRP A 259 -8.85 3.23 7.00
N GLY A 260 -8.53 4.52 7.09
CA GLY A 260 -8.69 5.47 5.98
C GLY A 260 -10.08 6.08 5.84
N ALA A 261 -11.02 5.78 6.73
CA ALA A 261 -12.30 6.51 6.80
C ALA A 261 -12.03 7.94 7.27
N VAL A 262 -12.60 8.93 6.57
CA VAL A 262 -12.54 10.33 7.00
C VAL A 262 -13.41 10.48 8.24
N GLU A 263 -12.78 10.84 9.36
CA GLU A 263 -13.46 11.12 10.62
C GLU A 263 -13.98 12.56 10.64
N ARG A 264 -13.15 13.50 10.16
CA ARG A 264 -13.49 14.91 10.11
C ARG A 264 -12.77 15.59 8.95
N LEU A 265 -13.46 16.52 8.32
CA LEU A 265 -12.90 17.39 7.30
C LEU A 265 -12.88 18.81 7.86
N ASP A 266 -11.72 19.23 8.36
CA ASP A 266 -11.53 20.50 9.07
C ASP A 266 -11.55 21.68 8.10
N VAL A 267 -11.01 21.49 6.88
CA VAL A 267 -10.98 22.48 5.79
C VAL A 267 -11.33 21.77 4.49
N ASN A 268 -12.18 22.38 3.67
CA ASN A 268 -12.62 21.83 2.38
C ASN A 268 -12.94 22.93 1.35
N GLU A 269 -12.00 23.83 1.13
CA GLU A 269 -12.15 24.90 0.14
C GLU A 269 -11.90 24.39 -1.29
N VAL A 270 -11.01 23.40 -1.42
CA VAL A 270 -10.68 22.74 -2.69
C VAL A 270 -10.95 21.25 -2.56
N GLU A 271 -11.67 20.68 -3.54
CA GLU A 271 -11.95 19.24 -3.60
C GLU A 271 -10.64 18.44 -3.67
N GLN A 272 -10.51 17.41 -2.83
CA GLN A 272 -9.39 16.49 -2.85
C GLN A 272 -9.91 15.06 -2.63
N ASN A 273 -9.60 14.18 -3.58
CA ASN A 273 -10.12 12.81 -3.59
C ASN A 273 -9.05 11.72 -3.37
N LEU A 274 -7.75 12.03 -3.39
CA LEU A 274 -6.74 11.01 -3.11
C LEU A 274 -6.81 10.58 -1.63
N ARG A 275 -6.67 9.28 -1.37
CA ARG A 275 -6.74 8.68 -0.02
C ARG A 275 -5.42 7.98 0.29
N PHE A 276 -5.43 6.74 0.76
CA PHE A 276 -4.20 5.95 0.82
C PHE A 276 -3.54 5.90 -0.55
N GLN A 277 -2.24 5.60 -0.59
CA GLN A 277 -1.51 5.50 -1.85
C GLN A 277 -2.24 4.60 -2.85
N GLY A 278 -2.50 5.13 -4.06
CA GLY A 278 -3.26 4.43 -5.11
C GLY A 278 -4.78 4.63 -5.07
N GLN A 279 -5.33 5.18 -3.98
CA GLN A 279 -6.76 5.30 -3.77
C GLN A 279 -7.35 6.64 -4.20
N TYR A 280 -8.53 6.58 -4.80
CA TYR A 280 -9.36 7.72 -5.19
C TYR A 280 -10.78 7.59 -4.59
N PHE A 281 -11.22 8.59 -3.84
CA PHE A 281 -12.54 8.64 -3.21
C PHE A 281 -13.65 8.93 -4.22
N ASP A 282 -14.67 8.07 -4.23
CA ASP A 282 -15.90 8.26 -4.98
C ASP A 282 -17.02 8.64 -4.03
N ASP A 283 -17.43 9.90 -4.05
CA ASP A 283 -18.45 10.47 -3.19
C ASP A 283 -19.83 9.80 -3.38
N GLU A 284 -20.12 9.34 -4.59
CA GLU A 284 -21.39 8.69 -4.91
C GLU A 284 -21.56 7.32 -4.22
N THR A 285 -20.47 6.67 -3.81
CA THR A 285 -20.50 5.38 -3.09
C THR A 285 -19.91 5.44 -1.68
N GLY A 286 -19.02 6.39 -1.42
CA GLY A 286 -18.15 6.39 -0.25
C GLY A 286 -17.00 5.37 -0.31
N LEU A 287 -16.91 4.58 -1.38
CA LEU A 287 -15.80 3.65 -1.60
C LEU A 287 -14.59 4.39 -2.18
N HIS A 288 -13.43 3.78 -2.00
CA HIS A 288 -12.19 4.24 -2.61
C HIS A 288 -11.83 3.33 -3.78
N TYR A 289 -11.83 3.86 -4.99
CA TYR A 289 -11.27 3.18 -6.14
C TYR A 289 -9.76 2.99 -5.95
N ASN A 290 -9.29 1.74 -5.98
CA ASN A 290 -7.90 1.36 -5.77
C ASN A 290 -7.41 0.47 -6.93
N THR A 291 -7.21 1.09 -8.09
CA THR A 291 -6.76 0.49 -9.36
C THR A 291 -7.57 -0.74 -9.81
N PHE A 292 -7.32 -1.92 -9.25
CA PHE A 292 -8.02 -3.16 -9.61
C PHE A 292 -9.20 -3.52 -8.69
N ARG A 293 -9.31 -2.85 -7.54
CA ARG A 293 -10.36 -3.15 -6.54
C ARG A 293 -10.98 -1.87 -5.99
N TYR A 294 -12.14 -2.00 -5.35
CA TYR A 294 -12.74 -0.93 -4.55
C TYR A 294 -12.60 -1.26 -3.07
N TYR A 295 -12.17 -0.26 -2.30
CA TYR A 295 -11.90 -0.36 -0.88
C TYR A 295 -13.02 0.33 -0.10
N ASP A 296 -13.59 -0.37 0.87
CA ASP A 296 -14.52 0.18 1.85
C ASP A 296 -13.73 0.65 3.08
N PRO A 297 -13.57 1.97 3.29
CA PRO A 297 -12.79 2.50 4.40
C PRO A 297 -13.47 2.35 5.77
N GLU A 298 -14.80 2.19 5.81
CA GLU A 298 -15.53 2.02 7.08
C GLU A 298 -15.20 0.65 7.69
N VAL A 299 -15.16 -0.38 6.85
CA VAL A 299 -14.77 -1.75 7.23
C VAL A 299 -13.29 -2.06 6.99
N GLY A 300 -12.55 -1.18 6.32
CA GLY A 300 -11.13 -1.33 6.10
C GLY A 300 -10.76 -2.54 5.23
N ARG A 301 -11.54 -2.80 4.17
CA ARG A 301 -11.35 -3.98 3.33
C ARG A 301 -11.79 -3.77 1.87
N PHE A 302 -11.35 -4.63 0.97
CA PHE A 302 -11.86 -4.64 -0.41
C PHE A 302 -13.27 -5.23 -0.51
N VAL A 303 -14.03 -4.74 -1.49
CA VAL A 303 -15.42 -5.19 -1.75
C VAL A 303 -15.49 -6.36 -2.74
N THR A 304 -14.38 -6.71 -3.37
CA THR A 304 -14.22 -7.87 -4.26
C THR A 304 -13.03 -8.73 -3.81
N GLN A 305 -13.02 -9.99 -4.24
CA GLN A 305 -11.88 -10.88 -4.01
C GLN A 305 -10.65 -10.40 -4.78
N ASP A 306 -9.47 -10.73 -4.25
CA ASP A 306 -8.21 -10.47 -4.91
C ASP A 306 -8.16 -11.12 -6.30
N PRO A 307 -7.94 -10.36 -7.39
CA PRO A 307 -7.87 -10.92 -8.74
C PRO A 307 -6.75 -11.95 -8.93
N ILE A 308 -5.68 -11.89 -8.12
CA ILE A 308 -4.61 -12.88 -8.12
C ILE A 308 -4.84 -14.02 -7.10
N TRP A 309 -6.05 -14.10 -6.53
CA TRP A 309 -6.53 -15.16 -5.65
C TRP A 309 -5.59 -15.37 -4.45
N LEU A 310 -5.29 -16.63 -4.11
CA LEU A 310 -4.44 -17.03 -2.98
C LEU A 310 -2.98 -16.58 -3.14
N LEU A 311 -2.58 -16.01 -4.29
CA LEU A 311 -1.27 -15.36 -4.40
C LEU A 311 -1.23 -14.07 -3.59
N GLY A 312 -2.35 -13.33 -3.49
CA GLY A 312 -2.51 -12.14 -2.65
C GLY A 312 -2.73 -12.44 -1.16
N GLY A 313 -2.82 -13.71 -0.78
CA GLY A 313 -2.95 -14.16 0.61
C GLY A 313 -4.21 -14.99 0.86
N VAL A 314 -4.35 -15.47 2.10
CA VAL A 314 -5.48 -16.32 2.50
C VAL A 314 -6.76 -15.53 2.76
N ASN A 315 -6.65 -14.21 3.00
CA ASN A 315 -7.78 -13.30 3.10
C ASN A 315 -7.93 -12.50 1.81
N LEU A 316 -8.82 -12.96 0.94
CA LEU A 316 -9.02 -12.40 -0.39
C LEU A 316 -9.58 -10.96 -0.40
N TYR A 317 -10.02 -10.43 0.73
CA TYR A 317 -10.57 -9.08 0.85
C TYR A 317 -9.68 -8.15 1.68
N GLN A 318 -8.53 -8.63 2.16
CA GLN A 318 -7.63 -7.84 2.99
C GLN A 318 -6.99 -6.72 2.19
N TYR A 319 -6.92 -5.52 2.78
CA TYR A 319 -6.14 -4.41 2.23
C TYR A 319 -4.65 -4.57 2.55
N ALA A 320 -4.32 -4.66 3.84
CA ALA A 320 -2.96 -4.90 4.32
C ALA A 320 -3.00 -5.47 5.75
N PRO A 321 -1.87 -6.00 6.29
CA PRO A 321 -1.77 -6.42 7.69
C PRO A 321 -2.04 -5.27 8.68
N SER A 322 -1.57 -4.07 8.36
CA SER A 322 -1.84 -2.83 9.10
C SER A 322 -1.89 -1.63 8.14
N ALA A 323 -3.00 -0.91 8.12
CA ALA A 323 -3.19 0.27 7.26
C ALA A 323 -2.35 1.50 7.67
N ILE A 324 -1.57 1.42 8.76
CA ILE A 324 -0.73 2.52 9.26
C ILE A 324 0.76 2.27 8.94
N GLY A 325 1.15 1.00 8.80
CA GLY A 325 2.52 0.62 8.44
C GLY A 325 2.68 0.17 6.98
N TRP A 326 1.58 -0.17 6.31
CA TRP A 326 1.57 -0.79 4.98
C TRP A 326 0.65 -0.07 4.00
N ILE A 327 0.97 -0.22 2.71
CA ILE A 327 0.17 0.29 1.60
C ILE A 327 -0.07 -0.83 0.57
N ASP A 328 -1.16 -0.74 -0.18
CA ASP A 328 -1.42 -1.58 -1.35
C ASP A 328 -1.88 -0.72 -2.54
N PRO A 329 -0.95 -0.08 -3.28
CA PRO A 329 -1.29 0.92 -4.31
C PRO A 329 -1.97 0.36 -5.55
N LEU A 330 -1.80 -0.94 -5.78
CA LEU A 330 -2.43 -1.64 -6.91
C LEU A 330 -3.70 -2.37 -6.48
N GLY A 331 -3.85 -2.62 -5.17
CA GLY A 331 -4.82 -3.59 -4.71
C GLY A 331 -4.36 -5.01 -5.02
N LEU A 332 -3.07 -5.36 -4.96
CA LEU A 332 -2.51 -6.68 -5.36
C LEU A 332 -1.30 -7.22 -4.55
N ALA A 333 -0.62 -6.47 -3.66
CA ALA A 333 0.77 -6.81 -3.23
C ALA A 333 0.94 -7.73 -1.98
N THR A 334 2.02 -8.56 -1.90
CA THR A 334 2.46 -9.29 -0.66
C THR A 334 3.97 -9.59 -0.47
N LEU A 335 4.44 -9.66 0.79
CA LEU A 335 5.74 -10.23 1.20
C LEU A 335 5.80 -11.75 0.91
N PHE A 336 6.95 -12.24 0.42
CA PHE A 336 7.16 -13.62 -0.07
C PHE A 336 6.49 -13.97 -1.39
N GLU A 337 6.09 -12.96 -2.17
CA GLU A 337 5.65 -13.15 -3.55
C GLU A 337 6.72 -13.86 -4.38
N LEU A 338 6.32 -14.87 -5.16
CA LEU A 338 7.20 -15.56 -6.09
C LEU A 338 7.04 -14.97 -7.47
N GLY A 339 8.14 -14.67 -8.13
CA GLY A 339 8.15 -14.17 -9.51
C GLY A 339 9.50 -14.41 -10.14
N THR A 340 9.83 -13.63 -11.16
CA THR A 340 11.17 -13.60 -11.75
C THR A 340 11.94 -12.37 -11.28
N TYR A 341 13.27 -12.38 -11.45
CA TYR A 341 14.13 -11.25 -11.10
C TYR A 341 13.71 -9.97 -11.83
N GLY A 342 13.29 -10.08 -13.09
CA GLY A 342 12.82 -8.96 -13.89
C GLY A 342 11.44 -8.46 -13.47
N GLU A 343 10.50 -9.37 -13.21
CA GLU A 343 9.16 -9.00 -12.73
C GLU A 343 9.23 -8.31 -11.37
N LEU A 344 9.93 -8.92 -10.39
CA LEU A 344 10.02 -8.41 -9.01
C LEU A 344 10.91 -7.17 -8.84
N ASN A 345 11.70 -6.80 -9.85
CA ASN A 345 12.39 -5.50 -9.91
C ASN A 345 11.79 -4.57 -10.98
N GLY A 346 10.65 -4.97 -11.56
CA GLY A 346 9.95 -4.25 -12.61
C GLY A 346 9.01 -3.20 -12.04
N GLY A 347 8.29 -2.52 -12.94
CA GLY A 347 7.47 -1.34 -12.61
C GLY A 347 6.40 -1.55 -11.52
N THR A 348 5.94 -2.77 -11.29
CA THR A 348 4.93 -3.11 -10.27
C THR A 348 5.48 -3.16 -8.84
N HIS A 349 6.80 -3.25 -8.67
CA HIS A 349 7.48 -3.38 -7.35
C HIS A 349 8.42 -2.20 -7.05
N ILE A 350 8.27 -1.08 -7.76
CA ILE A 350 9.09 0.12 -7.50
C ILE A 350 8.53 0.82 -6.25
N GLY A 351 9.37 0.95 -5.22
CA GLY A 351 9.07 1.77 -4.03
C GLY A 351 8.33 1.03 -2.91
N ASP A 352 8.03 -0.25 -3.07
CA ASP A 352 7.36 -1.10 -2.06
C ASP A 352 8.29 -1.52 -0.90
N GLY A 353 9.59 -1.20 -1.00
CA GLY A 353 10.59 -1.57 0.00
C GLY A 353 11.05 -3.03 -0.08
N MET A 354 10.60 -3.76 -1.10
CA MET A 354 10.91 -5.15 -1.35
C MET A 354 12.11 -5.28 -2.29
N GLN A 355 12.78 -6.42 -2.19
CA GLN A 355 13.96 -6.76 -2.96
C GLN A 355 13.80 -8.18 -3.48
N ALA A 356 14.00 -8.34 -4.79
CA ALA A 356 14.03 -9.67 -5.37
C ALA A 356 15.26 -10.43 -4.87
N HIS A 357 15.02 -11.57 -4.23
CA HIS A 357 16.04 -12.52 -3.85
C HIS A 357 15.98 -13.75 -4.75
N GLU A 358 17.03 -13.93 -5.56
CA GLU A 358 17.18 -15.07 -6.46
C GLU A 358 17.56 -16.32 -5.67
N LEU A 359 16.86 -17.44 -5.88
CA LEU A 359 17.25 -18.70 -5.25
C LEU A 359 18.53 -19.29 -5.87
N LEU A 360 18.73 -19.06 -7.16
CA LEU A 360 19.98 -19.30 -7.85
C LEU A 360 20.68 -17.96 -8.05
N ARG A 361 21.71 -17.72 -7.26
CA ARG A 361 22.50 -16.49 -7.36
C ARG A 361 23.06 -16.35 -8.76
N HIS A 362 22.94 -15.16 -9.35
CA HIS A 362 23.47 -14.87 -10.69
C HIS A 362 24.94 -15.29 -10.84
N GLU A 363 25.76 -15.02 -9.83
CA GLU A 363 27.19 -15.39 -9.83
C GLU A 363 27.42 -16.91 -9.93
N TYR A 364 26.55 -17.75 -9.36
CA TYR A 364 26.61 -19.20 -9.56
C TYR A 364 26.37 -19.55 -11.04
N LEU A 365 25.37 -18.93 -11.69
CA LEU A 365 25.09 -19.17 -13.11
C LEU A 365 26.27 -18.75 -14.00
N VAL A 366 26.93 -17.64 -13.66
CA VAL A 366 28.15 -17.18 -14.36
C VAL A 366 29.27 -18.21 -14.21
N GLN A 367 29.53 -18.71 -13.00
CA GLN A 367 30.57 -19.72 -12.76
C GLN A 367 30.29 -21.06 -13.45
N GLN A 368 29.01 -21.38 -13.71
CA GLN A 368 28.60 -22.56 -14.48
C GLN A 368 28.57 -22.33 -16.00
N ASN A 369 28.98 -21.15 -16.50
CA ASN A 369 28.85 -20.75 -17.91
C ASN A 369 27.41 -20.81 -18.44
N LEU A 370 26.44 -20.44 -17.60
CA LEU A 370 25.00 -20.38 -17.93
C LEU A 370 24.48 -18.94 -18.04
N ALA A 371 25.28 -17.94 -17.66
CA ALA A 371 24.92 -16.52 -17.75
C ALA A 371 26.17 -15.63 -17.90
N GLU A 372 25.98 -14.42 -18.43
CA GLU A 372 27.04 -13.42 -18.55
C GLU A 372 27.16 -12.55 -17.30
N LYS A 373 28.40 -12.19 -16.92
CA LYS A 373 28.69 -11.45 -15.67
C LYS A 373 28.01 -10.07 -15.58
N GLY A 374 27.75 -9.42 -16.72
CA GLY A 374 27.13 -8.09 -16.78
C GLY A 374 25.61 -8.10 -16.94
N THR A 375 25.00 -9.24 -17.28
CA THR A 375 23.60 -9.31 -17.72
C THR A 375 22.83 -10.28 -16.85
N ARG A 376 22.15 -9.77 -15.81
CA ARG A 376 21.26 -10.59 -14.98
C ARG A 376 20.11 -11.15 -15.80
N LEU A 377 19.84 -12.45 -15.65
CA LEU A 377 18.74 -13.10 -16.35
C LEU A 377 17.40 -12.65 -15.75
N SER A 378 16.64 -11.83 -16.48
CA SER A 378 15.34 -11.34 -16.03
C SER A 378 14.39 -12.47 -15.64
N GLY A 379 14.43 -13.61 -16.34
CA GLY A 379 13.63 -14.80 -16.03
C GLY A 379 14.06 -15.61 -14.81
N ASN A 380 15.08 -15.19 -14.05
CA ASN A 380 15.60 -15.96 -12.91
C ASN A 380 14.57 -16.03 -11.76
N PRO A 381 14.09 -17.22 -11.36
CA PRO A 381 13.08 -17.34 -10.30
C PRO A 381 13.54 -16.72 -8.98
N SER A 382 12.70 -15.83 -8.46
CA SER A 382 12.99 -14.97 -7.33
C SER A 382 11.81 -14.90 -6.36
N ILE A 383 12.08 -14.39 -5.16
CA ILE A 383 11.09 -14.11 -4.14
C ILE A 383 11.24 -12.67 -3.64
N ALA A 384 10.12 -11.99 -3.43
CA ALA A 384 10.10 -10.65 -2.87
C ALA A 384 10.36 -10.72 -1.37
N LEU A 385 11.48 -10.14 -0.92
CA LEU A 385 11.88 -10.05 0.48
C LEU A 385 12.06 -8.59 0.88
N ASP A 386 11.61 -8.20 2.06
CA ASP A 386 12.03 -6.93 2.65
C ASP A 386 13.52 -6.97 3.07
N LEU A 387 14.02 -5.85 3.58
CA LEU A 387 15.44 -5.71 3.94
C LEU A 387 15.91 -6.67 5.06
N ASP A 388 15.02 -7.01 6.00
CA ASP A 388 15.30 -7.91 7.12
C ASP A 388 15.41 -9.35 6.63
N HIS A 389 14.43 -9.79 5.83
CA HIS A 389 14.42 -11.11 5.21
C HIS A 389 15.54 -11.26 4.18
N HIS A 390 16.02 -10.18 3.58
CA HIS A 390 16.99 -10.25 2.49
C HIS A 390 18.46 -10.20 2.96
N THR A 391 18.89 -9.14 3.64
CA THR A 391 20.35 -8.84 3.77
C THR A 391 20.86 -8.56 5.17
N ARG A 392 20.01 -8.17 6.12
CA ARG A 392 20.48 -7.74 7.45
C ARG A 392 21.04 -8.91 8.28
N GLY A 393 22.07 -8.63 9.07
CA GLY A 393 22.55 -9.57 10.07
C GLY A 393 21.69 -9.52 11.35
N PRO A 394 21.76 -10.53 12.24
CA PRO A 394 20.87 -10.65 13.41
C PRO A 394 20.85 -9.43 14.32
N LEU A 395 21.98 -8.71 14.45
CA LEU A 395 22.09 -7.50 15.27
C LEU A 395 21.44 -6.25 14.64
N LYS A 396 21.15 -6.29 13.35
CA LYS A 396 20.56 -5.19 12.57
C LYS A 396 19.18 -5.57 12.00
N ASP A 397 18.83 -6.85 12.08
CA ASP A 397 17.54 -7.42 11.72
C ASP A 397 16.58 -7.24 12.89
N THR A 398 15.40 -6.70 12.59
CA THR A 398 14.34 -6.40 13.55
C THR A 398 13.77 -7.64 14.25
N ARG A 399 13.90 -8.82 13.62
CA ARG A 399 13.46 -10.12 14.15
C ARG A 399 14.55 -10.83 14.96
N GLY A 400 15.79 -10.32 14.90
CA GLY A 400 16.94 -10.93 15.58
C GLY A 400 17.43 -12.25 14.98
N VAL A 401 16.95 -12.63 13.78
CA VAL A 401 17.23 -13.97 13.20
C VAL A 401 18.33 -13.91 12.13
N GLY A 402 18.33 -12.85 11.32
CA GLY A 402 19.16 -12.66 10.14
C GLY A 402 18.40 -12.85 8.82
N GLY A 403 18.86 -12.16 7.79
CA GLY A 403 18.34 -12.27 6.43
C GLY A 403 18.94 -13.44 5.65
N ALA A 404 18.38 -13.71 4.48
CA ALA A 404 18.79 -14.79 3.59
C ALA A 404 20.29 -14.74 3.28
N HIS A 405 20.83 -13.58 2.90
CA HIS A 405 22.27 -13.44 2.64
C HIS A 405 23.16 -13.67 3.85
N TRP A 406 22.68 -13.32 5.05
CA TRP A 406 23.41 -13.62 6.28
C TRP A 406 23.47 -15.13 6.51
N HIS A 407 22.33 -15.82 6.46
CA HIS A 407 22.28 -17.26 6.65
C HIS A 407 22.98 -18.04 5.53
N GLU A 408 22.94 -17.57 4.28
CA GLU A 408 23.74 -18.15 3.19
C GLU A 408 25.22 -18.16 3.55
N THR A 409 25.73 -17.02 4.05
CA THR A 409 27.13 -16.88 4.46
C THR A 409 27.49 -17.87 5.58
N GLN A 410 26.62 -18.01 6.59
CA GLN A 410 26.83 -18.95 7.69
C GLN A 410 26.80 -20.41 7.22
N ILE A 411 25.83 -20.76 6.37
CA ILE A 411 25.68 -22.13 5.85
C ILE A 411 26.87 -22.47 4.95
N ARG A 412 27.32 -21.56 4.09
CA ARG A 412 28.54 -21.73 3.28
C ARG A 412 29.78 -21.93 4.14
N GLY A 413 29.99 -21.09 5.15
CA GLY A 413 31.10 -21.25 6.08
C GLY A 413 31.10 -22.60 6.79
N SER A 414 29.94 -23.06 7.27
CA SER A 414 29.81 -24.39 7.89
C SER A 414 30.11 -25.56 6.94
N GLN A 415 30.11 -25.31 5.63
CA GLN A 415 30.38 -26.27 4.58
C GLN A 415 31.79 -26.14 3.97
N GLY A 416 32.65 -25.29 4.55
CA GLY A 416 34.01 -25.04 4.07
C GLY A 416 34.11 -24.17 2.82
N LEU A 417 33.05 -23.44 2.46
CA LEU A 417 33.03 -22.52 1.33
C LEU A 417 33.29 -21.08 1.79
N GLY A 418 34.14 -20.36 1.07
CA GLY A 418 34.45 -18.96 1.28
C GLY A 418 33.33 -17.99 0.90
N ARG A 419 33.54 -16.71 1.17
CA ARG A 419 32.59 -15.64 0.80
C ARG A 419 32.54 -15.52 -0.73
N ASN A 420 31.37 -15.76 -1.31
CA ASN A 420 31.12 -15.84 -2.77
C ASN A 420 31.67 -17.10 -3.45
N GLU A 421 31.99 -18.16 -2.70
CA GLU A 421 32.21 -19.49 -3.27
C GLU A 421 30.90 -20.27 -3.33
N PHE A 422 30.61 -20.85 -4.50
CA PHE A 422 29.37 -21.57 -4.75
C PHE A 422 29.58 -23.08 -4.73
N ALA A 423 28.54 -23.82 -4.32
CA ALA A 423 28.64 -25.26 -4.31
C ALA A 423 28.70 -25.79 -5.76
N PRO A 424 29.56 -26.78 -6.05
CA PRO A 424 29.76 -27.26 -7.42
C PRO A 424 28.57 -28.06 -7.96
N SER A 425 27.62 -28.46 -7.10
CA SER A 425 26.41 -29.17 -7.53
C SER A 425 25.16 -28.33 -7.29
N LEU A 426 24.30 -28.28 -8.30
CA LEU A 426 23.01 -27.58 -8.25
C LEU A 426 22.18 -27.97 -7.03
N LYS A 427 22.15 -29.26 -6.69
CA LYS A 427 21.40 -29.76 -5.53
C LYS A 427 21.90 -29.11 -4.26
N ARG A 428 23.22 -29.10 -4.05
CA ARG A 428 23.85 -28.55 -2.85
C ARG A 428 23.68 -27.04 -2.78
N GLU A 429 23.80 -26.35 -3.92
CA GLU A 429 23.59 -24.91 -4.00
C GLU A 429 22.14 -24.52 -3.66
N LEU A 430 21.16 -25.20 -4.24
CA LEU A 430 19.75 -25.00 -3.89
C LEU A 430 19.45 -25.35 -2.43
N ASP A 431 20.14 -26.33 -1.84
CA ASP A 431 19.98 -26.68 -0.42
C ASP A 431 20.50 -25.56 0.50
N ILE A 432 21.62 -24.92 0.13
CA ILE A 432 22.21 -23.78 0.85
C ILE A 432 21.23 -22.60 0.84
N THR A 433 20.81 -22.14 -0.34
CA THR A 433 19.94 -20.95 -0.47
C THR A 433 18.53 -21.21 0.09
N SER A 434 17.98 -22.41 -0.12
CA SER A 434 16.70 -22.81 0.51
C SER A 434 16.80 -22.90 2.04
N GLY A 435 17.93 -23.38 2.56
CA GLY A 435 18.19 -23.43 4.00
C GLY A 435 18.28 -22.03 4.60
N ALA A 436 18.92 -21.11 3.90
CA ALA A 436 19.04 -19.73 4.30
C ALA A 436 17.68 -19.01 4.36
N LEU A 437 16.85 -19.17 3.33
CA LEU A 437 15.50 -18.59 3.31
C LEU A 437 14.61 -19.11 4.43
N ARG A 438 14.65 -20.42 4.73
CA ARG A 438 13.90 -20.97 5.86
C ARG A 438 14.35 -20.39 7.20
N LYS A 439 15.66 -20.23 7.38
CA LYS A 439 16.20 -19.62 8.60
C LYS A 439 15.85 -18.14 8.70
N SER A 440 15.76 -17.43 7.57
CA SER A 440 15.33 -16.03 7.53
C SER A 440 13.81 -15.84 7.62
N GLY A 441 13.03 -16.84 8.06
CA GLY A 441 11.59 -16.72 8.28
C GLY A 441 10.69 -16.93 7.06
N VAL A 442 11.24 -17.29 5.89
CA VAL A 442 10.42 -17.56 4.70
C VAL A 442 9.63 -18.86 4.88
N PRO A 443 8.30 -18.87 4.61
CA PRO A 443 7.48 -20.06 4.72
C PRO A 443 8.03 -21.24 3.92
N SER A 444 8.11 -22.41 4.57
CA SER A 444 8.67 -23.62 3.95
C SER A 444 7.94 -24.05 2.66
N SER A 445 6.65 -23.74 2.55
CA SER A 445 5.84 -23.94 1.34
C SER A 445 6.37 -23.11 0.16
N ARG A 446 6.61 -21.81 0.37
CA ARG A 446 7.18 -20.90 -0.62
C ARG A 446 8.59 -21.31 -1.03
N VAL A 447 9.45 -21.67 -0.07
CA VAL A 447 10.80 -22.17 -0.36
C VAL A 447 10.76 -23.45 -1.21
N LYS A 448 9.87 -24.40 -0.90
CA LYS A 448 9.71 -25.65 -1.66
C LYS A 448 9.22 -25.39 -3.09
N GLN A 449 8.32 -24.44 -3.27
CA GLN A 449 7.82 -24.02 -4.58
C GLN A 449 8.92 -23.34 -5.39
N LEU A 450 9.59 -22.34 -4.82
CA LEU A 450 10.69 -21.62 -5.45
C LEU A 450 11.83 -22.56 -5.87
N LYS A 451 12.20 -23.52 -5.00
CA LYS A 451 13.20 -24.57 -5.32
C LYS A 451 12.83 -25.41 -6.54
N ARG A 452 11.54 -25.73 -6.70
CA ARG A 452 11.04 -26.49 -7.85
C ARG A 452 11.14 -25.67 -9.13
N ILE A 453 10.78 -24.39 -9.07
CA ILE A 453 10.82 -23.47 -10.20
C ILE A 453 12.27 -23.20 -10.61
N ALA A 454 13.16 -22.90 -9.66
CA ALA A 454 14.59 -22.69 -9.90
C ALA A 454 15.27 -23.91 -10.52
N LYS A 455 14.93 -25.13 -10.09
CA LYS A 455 15.44 -26.36 -10.71
C LYS A 455 14.99 -26.50 -12.17
N LYS A 456 13.72 -26.18 -12.48
CA LYS A 456 13.21 -26.19 -13.87
C LYS A 456 13.93 -25.14 -14.72
N PHE A 457 14.08 -23.92 -14.20
CA PHE A 457 14.78 -22.82 -14.86
C PHE A 457 16.25 -23.18 -15.17
N HIS A 458 16.99 -23.71 -14.20
CA HIS A 458 18.37 -24.15 -14.43
C HIS A 458 18.47 -25.21 -15.55
N ASN A 459 17.54 -26.18 -15.57
CA ASN A 459 17.53 -27.21 -16.60
C ASN A 459 17.24 -26.63 -17.99
N SER A 460 16.37 -25.62 -18.10
CA SER A 460 16.11 -24.95 -19.39
C SER A 460 17.30 -24.16 -19.93
N LEU A 461 18.19 -23.67 -19.07
CA LEU A 461 19.41 -22.98 -19.50
C LEU A 461 20.44 -23.95 -20.12
N GLY A 462 20.41 -25.23 -19.74
CA GLY A 462 21.34 -26.26 -20.23
C GLY A 462 20.92 -26.92 -21.56
N THR A 463 19.66 -26.75 -21.99
CA THR A 463 19.12 -27.33 -23.23
C THR A 463 19.27 -26.43 -24.47
N CYS A 464 19.84 -25.23 -24.33
CA CYS A 464 20.09 -24.29 -25.42
C CYS A 464 21.54 -24.31 -25.92
N ARG A 465 22.18 -25.49 -25.98
CA ARG A 465 23.47 -25.67 -26.67
C ARG A 465 23.29 -26.38 -27.99
#